data_AF-A0A4S4BWV9-F1
#
_entry.id   AF-A0A4S4BWV9-F1
#
_cell.length_a   1.000
_cell.length_b   1.000
_cell.length_c   1.000
_cell.angle_alpha   90.00
_cell.angle_beta   90.00
_cell.angle_gamma   90.00
#
_symmetry.space_group_name_H-M   'P 1'
#
loop_
_entity.id
_entity.type
_entity.pdbx_description
1 polymer ?
#
loop_
_entity_poly.entity_id
_entity_poly.type
_entity_poly.pdbx_seq_one_letter_code
_entity_poly.pdbx_strand_id
1 'polypeptide(L)'
;MAQVDEALDLSVYEYIIWILDHSISIPIEMQLQLVHPTFSKSTAQLLDVAAAQLIQTGQVKYPLNVCAFSGGGPFASLMESDRLKAITLLERLELNLENLPSPYQNNPGLIQNMMDVLNQLTMFGHYSEWNAYGSTRLLPPESRRIEYFPPGWIEVQYPGPAFGYRDFRGYLMAFPHKRGEDSWRKRT
;
A
#
# COMPACT_ATOMS: atom_id res chain seq x y z
N MET A 1 2.45 10.25 -20.96
CA MET A 1 1.21 9.48 -20.71
C MET A 1 1.60 8.01 -20.63
N ALA A 2 2.00 7.55 -19.45
CA ALA A 2 2.39 6.14 -19.20
C ALA A 2 2.26 5.77 -17.70
N GLN A 3 1.58 6.58 -16.89
CA GLN A 3 1.67 6.50 -15.42
C GLN A 3 0.53 5.66 -14.79
N VAL A 4 -0.52 5.33 -15.55
CA VAL A 4 -1.72 4.66 -15.01
C VAL A 4 -1.57 3.14 -14.98
N ASP A 5 -0.88 2.54 -15.95
CA ASP A 5 -0.62 1.08 -15.97
C ASP A 5 0.44 0.67 -14.93
N GLU A 6 1.38 1.56 -14.63
CA GLU A 6 2.54 1.26 -13.79
C GLU A 6 2.18 0.90 -12.33
N ALA A 7 1.17 1.55 -11.72
CA ALA A 7 0.78 1.27 -10.33
C ALA A 7 0.06 -0.08 -10.16
N LEU A 8 -0.73 -0.48 -11.16
CA LEU A 8 -1.39 -1.79 -11.22
C LEU A 8 -0.36 -2.89 -11.43
N ASP A 9 0.58 -2.67 -12.35
CA ASP A 9 1.70 -3.58 -12.62
C ASP A 9 2.60 -3.75 -11.39
N LEU A 10 2.78 -2.70 -10.61
CA LEU A 10 3.53 -2.72 -9.34
C LEU A 10 2.75 -3.34 -8.17
N SER A 11 1.47 -3.69 -8.36
CA SER A 11 0.59 -4.22 -7.30
C SER A 11 0.56 -3.34 -6.05
N VAL A 12 0.63 -2.02 -6.20
CA VAL A 12 0.68 -1.08 -5.06
C VAL A 12 -0.57 -1.20 -4.16
N TYR A 13 -1.71 -1.59 -4.74
CA TYR A 13 -2.93 -1.85 -3.98
C TYR A 13 -2.75 -2.97 -2.94
N GLU A 14 -1.95 -4.01 -3.22
CA GLU A 14 -1.69 -5.09 -2.24
C GLU A 14 -0.85 -4.58 -1.08
N TYR A 15 0.10 -3.68 -1.34
CA TYR A 15 0.86 -3.00 -0.29
C TYR A 15 -0.06 -2.21 0.63
N ILE A 16 -0.95 -1.40 0.06
CA ILE A 16 -1.89 -0.57 0.84
C ILE A 16 -2.81 -1.45 1.69
N ILE A 17 -3.41 -2.49 1.09
CA ILE A 17 -4.28 -3.44 1.81
C ILE A 17 -3.51 -4.10 2.96
N TRP A 18 -2.31 -4.63 2.68
CA TRP A 18 -1.50 -5.31 3.68
C TRP A 18 -1.14 -4.37 4.84
N ILE A 19 -0.71 -3.14 4.55
CA ILE A 19 -0.36 -2.16 5.59
C ILE A 19 -1.60 -1.80 6.41
N LEU A 20 -2.73 -1.49 5.79
CA LEU A 20 -3.94 -1.13 6.53
C LEU A 20 -4.40 -2.26 7.47
N ASP A 21 -4.26 -3.51 7.04
CA ASP A 21 -4.71 -4.67 7.82
C ASP A 21 -3.67 -5.18 8.84
N HIS A 22 -2.44 -4.65 8.84
CA HIS A 22 -1.37 -5.10 9.76
C HIS A 22 -0.70 -3.95 10.53
N SER A 23 -1.11 -2.70 10.33
CA SER A 23 -0.53 -1.53 11.00
C SER A 23 -1.22 -1.16 12.31
N ILE A 24 -2.43 -1.69 12.55
CA ILE A 24 -3.19 -1.47 13.78
C ILE A 24 -2.89 -2.61 14.76
N SER A 25 -2.61 -2.27 16.02
CA SER A 25 -2.45 -3.28 17.05
C SER A 25 -3.81 -3.87 17.47
N ILE A 26 -3.85 -5.16 17.80
CA ILE A 26 -5.07 -5.88 18.21
C ILE A 26 -5.92 -5.12 19.27
N PRO A 27 -5.34 -4.48 20.31
CA PRO A 27 -6.14 -3.70 21.26
C PRO A 27 -6.90 -2.54 20.61
N ILE A 28 -6.30 -1.88 19.62
CA ILE A 28 -6.93 -0.79 18.87
C ILE A 28 -7.97 -1.36 17.91
N GLU A 29 -7.72 -2.50 17.25
CA GLU A 29 -8.71 -3.16 16.40
C GLU A 29 -10.00 -3.51 17.16
N MET A 30 -9.86 -4.02 18.39
CA MET A 30 -11.00 -4.31 19.26
C MET A 30 -11.75 -3.04 19.66
N GLN A 31 -11.04 -1.94 19.96
CA GLN A 31 -11.67 -0.64 20.27
C GLN A 31 -12.43 -0.06 19.09
N LEU A 32 -11.89 -0.20 17.88
CA LEU A 32 -12.47 0.29 16.63
C LEU A 32 -13.52 -0.67 16.03
N GLN A 33 -13.79 -1.81 16.69
CA GLN A 33 -14.70 -2.86 16.20
C GLN A 33 -14.32 -3.40 14.81
N LEU A 34 -13.01 -3.45 14.52
CA LEU A 34 -12.44 -3.90 13.25
C LEU A 34 -12.23 -5.41 13.17
N VAL A 35 -12.72 -6.17 14.16
CA VAL A 35 -12.60 -7.63 14.18
C VAL A 35 -13.25 -8.25 12.93
N HIS A 36 -14.34 -7.63 12.44
CA HIS A 36 -14.90 -7.76 11.08
C HIS A 36 -15.84 -6.55 10.83
N PRO A 37 -15.62 -5.68 9.83
CA PRO A 37 -14.68 -5.73 8.70
C PRO A 37 -13.24 -5.29 9.01
N THR A 38 -12.27 -5.71 8.18
CA THR A 38 -10.88 -5.25 8.22
C THR A 38 -10.77 -3.75 7.91
N PHE A 39 -9.66 -3.12 8.31
CA PHE A 39 -9.51 -1.68 8.11
C PHE A 39 -9.43 -1.31 6.63
N SER A 40 -8.79 -2.12 5.80
CA SER A 40 -8.79 -1.97 4.34
C SER A 40 -10.21 -1.98 3.77
N LYS A 41 -11.06 -2.90 4.24
CA LYS A 41 -12.47 -3.02 3.80
C LYS A 41 -13.31 -1.84 4.25
N SER A 42 -13.21 -1.39 5.50
CA SER A 42 -13.89 -0.18 5.96
C SER A 42 -13.46 1.05 5.16
N THR A 43 -12.18 1.14 4.80
CA THR A 43 -11.64 2.23 4.00
C THR A 43 -12.17 2.19 2.57
N ALA A 44 -12.25 1.01 1.96
CA ALA A 44 -12.88 0.86 0.64
C ALA A 44 -14.36 1.27 0.67
N GLN A 45 -15.11 0.89 1.72
CA GLN A 45 -16.50 1.30 1.91
C GLN A 45 -16.64 2.81 2.09
N LEU A 46 -15.73 3.46 2.82
CA LEU A 46 -15.69 4.91 2.98
C LEU A 46 -15.55 5.60 1.61
N LEU A 47 -14.62 5.13 0.79
CA LEU A 47 -14.40 5.63 -0.57
C LEU A 47 -15.65 5.41 -1.45
N ASP A 48 -16.28 4.25 -1.33
CA ASP A 48 -17.51 3.91 -2.07
C ASP A 48 -18.69 4.80 -1.69
N VAL A 49 -18.83 5.20 -0.41
CA VAL A 49 -19.87 6.16 0.02
C VAL A 49 -19.65 7.51 -0.64
N ALA A 50 -18.42 8.02 -0.65
CA ALA A 50 -18.10 9.29 -1.30
C ALA A 50 -18.34 9.24 -2.82
N ALA A 51 -17.94 8.14 -3.46
CA ALA A 51 -18.19 7.91 -4.88
C ALA A 51 -19.70 7.82 -5.20
N ALA A 52 -20.48 7.13 -4.36
CA ALA A 52 -21.92 7.04 -4.51
C ALA A 52 -22.59 8.41 -4.41
N GLN A 53 -22.17 9.27 -3.47
CA GLN A 53 -22.67 10.63 -3.38
C GLN A 53 -22.33 11.46 -4.63
N LEU A 54 -21.10 11.35 -5.14
CA LEU A 54 -20.68 12.03 -6.37
C LEU A 54 -21.53 11.59 -7.58
N ILE A 55 -21.83 10.30 -7.70
CA ILE A 55 -22.69 9.73 -8.75
C ILE A 55 -24.13 10.24 -8.60
N GLN A 56 -24.70 10.16 -7.39
CA GLN A 56 -26.09 10.57 -7.13
C GLN A 56 -26.33 12.06 -7.35
N THR A 57 -25.33 12.90 -7.05
CA THR A 57 -25.38 14.35 -7.27
C THR A 57 -25.09 14.76 -8.71
N GLY A 58 -24.79 13.81 -9.61
CA GLY A 58 -24.52 14.09 -11.03
C GLY A 58 -23.22 14.86 -11.28
N GLN A 59 -22.27 14.84 -10.34
CA GLN A 59 -21.01 15.58 -10.43
C GLN A 59 -19.88 14.81 -11.15
N VAL A 60 -20.15 13.55 -11.50
CA VAL A 60 -19.27 12.68 -12.28
C VAL A 60 -19.14 13.24 -13.70
N LYS A 61 -17.90 13.40 -14.18
CA LYS A 61 -17.62 13.98 -15.50
C LYS A 61 -17.51 12.91 -16.59
N TYR A 62 -17.04 11.72 -16.23
CA TYR A 62 -16.73 10.66 -17.19
C TYR A 62 -17.59 9.41 -16.96
N PRO A 63 -17.83 8.58 -18.00
CA PRO A 63 -18.59 7.36 -17.83
C PRO A 63 -17.90 6.41 -16.84
N LEU A 64 -18.71 5.66 -16.09
CA LEU A 64 -18.24 4.65 -15.16
C LEU A 64 -17.61 3.48 -15.93
N ASN A 65 -16.49 2.98 -15.43
CA ASN A 65 -15.85 1.77 -15.92
C ASN A 65 -16.05 0.61 -14.93
N VAL A 66 -17.23 0.00 -14.99
CA VAL A 66 -17.64 -1.09 -14.07
C VAL A 66 -16.78 -2.35 -14.23
N CYS A 67 -16.09 -2.50 -15.36
CA CYS A 67 -15.22 -3.64 -15.65
C CYS A 67 -13.75 -3.41 -15.27
N ALA A 68 -13.36 -2.22 -14.80
CA ALA A 68 -11.97 -1.90 -14.47
C ALA A 68 -11.40 -2.81 -13.37
N PHE A 69 -12.22 -3.10 -12.35
CA PHE A 69 -11.83 -3.92 -11.21
C PHE A 69 -12.95 -4.90 -10.87
N SER A 70 -12.71 -6.19 -11.16
CA SER A 70 -13.66 -7.26 -10.82
C SER A 70 -13.86 -7.32 -9.31
N GLY A 71 -15.09 -7.06 -8.84
CA GLY A 71 -15.43 -7.01 -7.41
C GLY A 71 -15.18 -5.64 -6.75
N GLY A 72 -14.79 -4.62 -7.51
CA GLY A 72 -14.67 -3.24 -7.03
C GLY A 72 -16.04 -2.56 -6.85
N GLY A 73 -16.12 -1.64 -5.88
CA GLY A 73 -17.31 -0.83 -5.64
C GLY A 73 -17.39 0.44 -6.52
N PRO A 74 -18.37 1.32 -6.25
CA PRO A 74 -18.54 2.59 -6.95
C PRO A 74 -17.26 3.40 -7.14
N PHE A 75 -16.38 3.47 -6.13
CA PHE A 75 -15.13 4.23 -6.24
C PHE A 75 -14.18 3.67 -7.30
N ALA A 76 -14.05 2.34 -7.37
CA ALA A 76 -13.21 1.67 -8.36
C ALA A 76 -13.73 1.83 -9.80
N SER A 77 -15.03 2.10 -9.95
CA SER A 77 -15.66 2.35 -11.25
C SER A 77 -15.47 3.78 -11.78
N LEU A 78 -15.03 4.72 -10.93
CA LEU A 78 -14.78 6.11 -11.32
C LEU A 78 -13.47 6.24 -12.11
N MET A 79 -13.45 7.17 -13.06
CA MET A 79 -12.21 7.63 -13.70
C MET A 79 -11.36 8.45 -12.72
N GLU A 80 -10.05 8.58 -13.00
CA GLU A 80 -9.07 9.15 -12.08
C GLU A 80 -9.45 10.53 -11.52
N SER A 81 -9.90 11.44 -12.38
CA SER A 81 -10.31 12.78 -11.94
C SER A 81 -11.53 12.77 -11.04
N ASP A 82 -12.46 11.82 -11.26
CA ASP A 82 -13.67 11.71 -10.44
C ASP A 82 -13.35 10.97 -9.12
N ARG A 83 -12.35 10.07 -9.09
CA ARG A 83 -11.79 9.52 -7.84
C ARG A 83 -11.19 10.61 -6.97
N LEU A 84 -10.41 11.53 -7.57
CA LEU A 84 -9.86 12.68 -6.84
C LEU A 84 -10.96 13.58 -6.26
N LYS A 85 -12.06 13.82 -6.99
CA LYS A 85 -13.21 14.55 -6.45
C LYS A 85 -13.85 13.82 -5.26
N ALA A 86 -14.00 12.50 -5.34
CA ALA A 86 -14.53 11.71 -4.23
C ALA A 86 -13.62 11.78 -2.99
N ILE A 87 -12.31 11.76 -3.16
CA ILE A 87 -11.34 12.00 -2.08
C ILE A 87 -11.50 13.42 -1.52
N THR A 88 -11.62 14.45 -2.37
CA THR A 88 -11.83 15.83 -1.91
C THR A 88 -13.12 16.00 -1.10
N LEU A 89 -14.21 15.28 -1.43
CA LEU A 89 -15.43 15.27 -0.62
C LEU A 89 -15.15 14.76 0.81
N LEU A 90 -14.33 13.72 0.94
CA LEU A 90 -13.92 13.16 2.24
C LEU A 90 -13.00 14.12 3.01
N GLU A 91 -11.99 14.70 2.36
CA GLU A 91 -11.07 15.66 2.97
C GLU A 91 -11.79 16.90 3.52
N ARG A 92 -12.78 17.40 2.78
CA ARG A 92 -13.59 18.56 3.15
C ARG A 92 -14.78 18.21 4.06
N LEU A 93 -14.97 16.93 4.36
CA LEU A 93 -16.09 16.43 5.17
C LEU A 93 -17.46 16.84 4.60
N GLU A 94 -17.57 16.91 3.27
CA GLU A 94 -18.79 17.28 2.53
C GLU A 94 -19.75 16.08 2.38
N LEU A 95 -19.85 15.24 3.41
CA LEU A 95 -20.67 14.02 3.46
C LEU A 95 -21.39 13.94 4.81
N ASN A 96 -22.48 13.17 4.88
CA ASN A 96 -23.11 12.90 6.18
C ASN A 96 -22.27 11.89 6.99
N LEU A 97 -21.64 12.37 8.07
CA LEU A 97 -20.74 11.58 8.92
C LEU A 97 -21.45 10.47 9.71
N GLU A 98 -22.76 10.59 9.93
CA GLU A 98 -23.53 9.62 10.71
C GLU A 98 -23.73 8.29 9.96
N ASN A 99 -23.67 8.31 8.63
CA ASN A 99 -23.92 7.15 7.78
C ASN A 99 -22.64 6.48 7.27
N LEU A 100 -21.47 6.88 7.78
CA LEU A 100 -20.20 6.32 7.36
C LEU A 100 -19.93 4.96 8.04
N PRO A 101 -19.16 4.07 7.40
CA PRO A 101 -18.81 2.79 8.01
C PRO A 101 -17.96 2.99 9.26
N SER A 102 -18.09 2.10 10.25
CA SER A 102 -17.12 2.01 11.35
C SER A 102 -15.73 1.73 10.76
N PRO A 103 -14.65 2.39 11.23
CA PRO A 103 -14.55 3.29 12.39
C PRO A 103 -14.65 4.79 12.06
N TYR A 104 -15.07 5.13 10.84
CA TYR A 104 -15.13 6.51 10.34
C TYR A 104 -16.39 7.25 10.74
N GLN A 105 -17.43 6.52 11.19
CA GLN A 105 -18.69 7.11 11.66
C GLN A 105 -18.43 8.20 12.70
N ASN A 106 -18.88 9.42 12.40
CA ASN A 106 -18.72 10.60 13.26
C ASN A 106 -17.26 10.88 13.69
N ASN A 107 -16.27 10.46 12.91
CA ASN A 107 -14.85 10.64 13.23
C ASN A 107 -14.13 11.43 12.12
N PRO A 108 -14.30 12.76 12.07
CA PRO A 108 -13.73 13.59 11.01
C PRO A 108 -12.20 13.56 10.97
N GLY A 109 -11.56 13.50 12.14
CA GLY A 109 -10.10 13.43 12.24
C GLY A 109 -9.54 12.14 11.62
N LEU A 110 -10.21 11.00 11.84
CA LEU A 110 -9.79 9.73 11.25
C LEU A 110 -9.99 9.72 9.72
N ILE A 111 -11.08 10.31 9.22
CA ILE A 111 -11.33 10.42 7.78
C ILE A 111 -10.23 11.21 7.09
N GLN A 112 -9.93 12.41 7.60
CA GLN A 112 -8.90 13.27 7.03
C GLN A 112 -7.52 12.61 7.11
N ASN A 113 -7.17 12.04 8.27
CA ASN A 113 -5.93 11.30 8.42
C ASN A 113 -5.84 10.11 7.43
N MET A 114 -6.94 9.40 7.19
CA MET A 114 -6.95 8.30 6.23
C MET A 114 -6.70 8.79 4.79
N MET A 115 -7.23 9.95 4.39
CA MET A 115 -6.94 10.48 3.05
C MET A 115 -5.45 10.80 2.89
N ASP A 116 -4.83 11.39 3.91
CA ASP A 116 -3.38 11.61 3.95
C ASP A 116 -2.59 10.29 3.90
N VAL A 117 -3.01 9.29 4.69
CA VAL A 117 -2.38 7.96 4.75
C VAL A 117 -2.47 7.26 3.40
N LEU A 118 -3.61 7.26 2.73
CA LEU A 118 -3.75 6.64 1.40
C LEU A 118 -2.80 7.26 0.37
N ASN A 119 -2.64 8.59 0.40
CA ASN A 119 -1.69 9.28 -0.47
C ASN A 119 -0.24 8.88 -0.13
N GLN A 120 0.13 8.89 1.15
CA GLN A 120 1.47 8.50 1.61
C GLN A 120 1.80 7.04 1.29
N LEU A 121 0.88 6.10 1.56
CA LEU A 121 1.08 4.68 1.30
C LEU A 121 1.17 4.39 -0.20
N THR A 122 0.46 5.14 -1.03
CA THR A 122 0.61 5.02 -2.50
C THR A 122 2.04 5.38 -2.92
N MET A 123 2.57 6.50 -2.40
CA MET A 123 3.97 6.88 -2.67
C MET A 123 4.97 5.86 -2.11
N PHE A 124 4.79 5.40 -0.87
CA PHE A 124 5.69 4.42 -0.27
C PHE A 124 5.66 3.08 -1.01
N GLY A 125 4.48 2.61 -1.41
CA GLY A 125 4.36 1.38 -2.19
C GLY A 125 5.05 1.51 -3.54
N HIS A 126 4.91 2.64 -4.22
CA HIS A 126 5.52 2.89 -5.53
C HIS A 126 7.05 3.01 -5.47
N TYR A 127 7.59 3.77 -4.50
CA TYR A 127 9.04 4.02 -4.39
C TYR A 127 9.81 3.00 -3.55
N SER A 128 9.15 1.98 -3.01
CA SER A 128 9.81 0.93 -2.22
C SER A 128 10.18 -0.29 -3.05
N GLU A 129 11.03 -1.14 -2.48
CA GLU A 129 11.32 -2.48 -2.99
C GLU A 129 10.16 -3.47 -2.77
N TRP A 130 8.98 -3.03 -2.31
CA TRP A 130 7.87 -3.93 -1.96
C TRP A 130 7.48 -4.85 -3.11
N ASN A 131 7.31 -4.29 -4.30
CA ASN A 131 6.98 -5.05 -5.50
C ASN A 131 8.05 -6.11 -5.77
N ALA A 132 9.33 -5.72 -5.69
CA ALA A 132 10.48 -6.58 -5.96
C ALA A 132 10.65 -7.79 -5.03
N TYR A 133 9.96 -7.83 -3.88
CA TYR A 133 9.90 -9.04 -3.05
C TYR A 133 9.09 -10.18 -3.70
N GLY A 134 8.35 -9.90 -4.76
CA GLY A 134 7.64 -10.90 -5.57
C GLY A 134 6.74 -11.79 -4.72
N SER A 135 6.99 -13.09 -4.74
CA SER A 135 6.20 -14.08 -4.00
C SER A 135 6.31 -13.93 -2.48
N THR A 136 7.41 -13.34 -1.98
CA THR A 136 7.65 -13.18 -0.54
C THR A 136 7.11 -11.88 0.06
N ARG A 137 6.55 -10.96 -0.74
CA ARG A 137 6.17 -9.60 -0.28
C ARG A 137 5.21 -9.58 0.93
N LEU A 138 4.29 -10.55 1.01
CA LEU A 138 3.31 -10.66 2.10
C LEU A 138 3.83 -11.43 3.33
N LEU A 139 5.03 -12.01 3.27
CA LEU A 139 5.63 -12.71 4.41
C LEU A 139 6.12 -11.72 5.48
N PRO A 140 6.38 -12.19 6.71
CA PRO A 140 7.04 -11.38 7.73
C PRO A 140 8.38 -10.79 7.25
N PRO A 141 8.81 -9.61 7.73
CA PRO A 141 10.00 -8.90 7.23
C PRO A 141 11.28 -9.75 7.16
N GLU A 142 11.51 -10.64 8.12
CA GLU A 142 12.67 -11.54 8.18
C GLU A 142 12.70 -12.59 7.07
N SER A 143 11.54 -12.89 6.47
CA SER A 143 11.36 -13.88 5.42
C SER A 143 11.28 -13.27 4.02
N ARG A 144 11.22 -11.94 3.89
CA ARG A 144 11.18 -11.25 2.60
C ARG A 144 12.54 -11.33 1.89
N ARG A 145 12.52 -11.58 0.58
CA ARG A 145 13.72 -11.66 -0.27
C ARG A 145 13.43 -10.95 -1.58
N ILE A 146 14.37 -10.11 -2.04
CA ILE A 146 14.27 -9.47 -3.35
C ILE A 146 14.41 -10.57 -4.40
N GLU A 147 13.37 -10.77 -5.20
CA GLU A 147 13.30 -11.81 -6.24
C GLU A 147 13.65 -11.26 -7.62
N TYR A 148 13.43 -9.96 -7.85
CA TYR A 148 13.76 -9.29 -9.10
C TYR A 148 14.21 -7.85 -8.85
N PHE A 149 14.72 -7.20 -9.88
CA PHE A 149 15.28 -5.86 -9.76
C PHE A 149 14.16 -4.81 -9.60
N PRO A 150 14.14 -4.01 -8.51
CA PRO A 150 13.09 -3.03 -8.28
C PRO A 150 13.02 -1.99 -9.41
N PRO A 151 11.83 -1.65 -9.93
CA PRO A 151 11.68 -0.65 -10.99
C PRO A 151 12.27 0.72 -10.61
N GLY A 152 12.04 1.19 -9.39
CA GLY A 152 12.65 2.42 -8.89
C GLY A 152 14.18 2.41 -8.90
N TRP A 153 14.83 1.25 -8.77
CA TRP A 153 16.29 1.14 -8.92
C TRP A 153 16.72 1.29 -10.38
N ILE A 154 15.93 0.76 -11.32
CA ILE A 154 16.18 0.90 -12.77
C ILE A 154 16.08 2.37 -13.17
N GLU A 155 15.02 3.06 -12.73
CA GLU A 155 14.74 4.45 -13.05
C GLU A 155 15.89 5.39 -12.66
N VAL A 156 16.48 5.17 -11.48
CA VAL A 156 17.59 5.99 -10.98
C VAL A 156 18.96 5.40 -11.31
N GLN A 157 19.02 4.34 -12.12
CA GLN A 157 20.25 3.62 -12.46
C GLN A 157 21.06 3.18 -11.23
N TYR A 158 20.37 2.91 -10.12
CA TYR A 158 21.02 2.41 -8.92
C TYR A 158 21.48 0.97 -9.17
N PRO A 159 22.77 0.62 -9.00
CA PRO A 159 23.29 -0.71 -9.31
C PRO A 159 22.85 -1.80 -8.32
N GLY A 160 21.99 -1.46 -7.36
CA GLY A 160 21.62 -2.30 -6.24
C GLY A 160 22.66 -2.27 -5.11
N PRO A 161 22.40 -2.99 -4.00
CA PRO A 161 23.30 -3.09 -2.86
C PRO A 161 24.66 -3.68 -3.29
N ALA A 162 25.71 -2.87 -3.22
CA ALA A 162 27.07 -3.32 -3.49
C ALA A 162 27.72 -3.93 -2.23
N PHE A 163 28.45 -5.04 -2.40
CA PHE A 163 29.36 -5.56 -1.37
C PHE A 163 30.47 -4.52 -1.11
N GLY A 164 30.65 -4.10 0.15
CA GLY A 164 31.77 -3.23 0.58
C GLY A 164 31.42 -1.77 0.88
N TYR A 165 30.22 -1.27 0.58
CA TYR A 165 29.84 0.12 0.97
C TYR A 165 29.70 0.31 2.48
N ARG A 166 29.64 -0.79 3.26
CA ARG A 166 29.63 -0.79 4.72
C ARG A 166 30.97 -0.37 5.33
N ASP A 167 32.09 -0.70 4.67
CA ASP A 167 33.43 -0.35 5.13
C ASP A 167 33.71 1.15 4.98
N PHE A 168 33.07 1.81 4.01
CA PHE A 168 33.14 3.26 3.80
C PHE A 168 32.37 4.08 4.85
N ARG A 169 31.54 3.45 5.69
CA ARG A 169 30.83 4.14 6.80
C ARG A 169 31.61 4.15 8.11
N GLY A 170 32.88 3.73 8.11
CA GLY A 170 33.78 3.84 9.27
C GLY A 170 33.53 2.83 10.40
N TYR A 171 32.59 1.90 10.21
CA TYR A 171 32.33 0.83 11.18
C TYR A 171 33.25 -0.37 10.89
N LEU A 172 34.43 -0.37 11.51
CA LEU A 172 35.29 -1.54 11.59
C LEU A 172 34.59 -2.64 12.40
N MET A 173 34.08 -3.65 11.71
CA MET A 173 33.55 -4.84 12.37
C MET A 173 34.36 -6.05 11.90
N ALA A 174 35.11 -6.65 12.83
CA ALA A 174 35.81 -7.91 12.59
C ALA A 174 34.80 -9.05 12.66
N PHE A 175 34.32 -9.54 11.51
CA PHE A 175 33.58 -10.80 11.44
C PHE A 175 34.55 -11.92 11.07
N PRO A 176 34.55 -13.08 11.76
CA PRO A 176 35.16 -14.26 11.19
C PRO A 176 34.30 -14.74 10.02
N HIS A 177 34.94 -14.83 8.85
CA HIS A 177 34.35 -15.35 7.63
C HIS A 177 34.15 -16.87 7.75
N LYS A 178 33.03 -17.33 8.32
CA LYS A 178 32.60 -18.73 8.11
C LYS A 178 31.80 -18.81 6.80
N ARG A 179 32.50 -18.63 5.67
CA ARG A 179 32.09 -19.28 4.43
C ARG A 179 32.27 -20.78 4.63
N GLY A 180 31.28 -21.56 4.26
CA GLY A 180 31.38 -23.02 4.30
C GLY A 180 32.52 -23.50 3.40
N GLU A 181 33.57 -24.01 4.01
CA GLU A 181 34.60 -24.87 3.42
C GLU A 181 35.20 -25.65 4.59
N ASP A 182 34.73 -26.89 4.79
CA ASP A 182 35.47 -28.01 5.40
C ASP A 182 34.67 -29.33 5.31
N SER A 183 33.88 -29.51 4.25
CA SER A 183 33.63 -30.85 3.71
C SER A 183 34.69 -31.09 2.63
N TRP A 184 35.36 -32.25 2.69
CA TRP A 184 36.45 -32.73 1.83
C TRP A 184 37.90 -32.52 2.32
N ARG A 185 38.27 -33.22 3.41
CA ARG A 185 39.53 -33.98 3.63
C ARG A 185 39.52 -34.40 5.12
N LYS A 186 39.26 -35.66 5.50
CA LYS A 186 40.22 -36.79 5.42
C LYS A 186 39.44 -38.10 5.63
N ARG A 187 39.49 -38.99 4.64
CA ARG A 187 39.50 -40.44 4.87
C ARG A 187 40.81 -40.94 4.29
N THR A 188 41.72 -41.29 5.19
CA THR A 188 42.81 -42.25 5.01
C THR A 188 42.78 -43.11 6.24
#